data_AF-X1GGK7-F1
#
_entry.id   AF-X1GGK7-F1
#
_cell.length_a   1.000
_cell.length_b   1.000
_cell.length_c   1.000
_cell.angle_alpha   90.00
_cell.angle_beta   90.00
_cell.angle_gamma   90.00
#
_symmetry.space_group_name_H-M   'P 1'
#
loop_
_entity.id
_entity.type
_entity.pdbx_description
1 polymer ?
#
loop_
_entity_poly.entity_id
_entity_poly.type
_entity_poly.pdbx_seq_one_letter_code
_entity_poly.pdbx_strand_id
1 'polypeptide(L)' 'ILDRMAEDTGCSEHDDCLTCPFPKCIYDDNYGVVRARNAKRQLVIRQMLQHDSVKGVARQLGVSERTVQRAVKEQ' A
#
# COMPACT_ATOMS: atom_id res chain seq x y z
N ILE A 1 -26.13 -24.34 -13.83
CA ILE A 1 -26.00 -23.51 -12.61
C ILE A 1 -24.86 -24.10 -11.81
N LEU A 2 -23.64 -23.59 -12.01
CA LEU A 2 -22.54 -23.81 -11.08
C LEU A 2 -22.05 -22.42 -10.73
N ASP A 3 -22.68 -21.89 -9.68
CA ASP A 3 -22.26 -20.72 -8.96
C ASP A 3 -20.90 -21.05 -8.32
N ARG A 4 -19.83 -20.79 -9.08
CA ARG A 4 -18.45 -21.05 -8.67
C ARG A 4 -17.86 -19.73 -8.19
N MET A 5 -18.53 -19.11 -7.22
CA MET A 5 -17.98 -17.98 -6.50
C MET A 5 -16.95 -18.56 -5.53
N ALA A 6 -15.67 -18.48 -5.89
CA ALA A 6 -14.60 -18.81 -4.98
C ALA A 6 -14.73 -17.91 -3.76
N GLU A 7 -14.70 -18.49 -2.57
CA GLU A 7 -14.61 -17.72 -1.32
C GLU A 7 -13.39 -16.80 -1.40
N ASP A 8 -13.61 -15.51 -1.13
CA ASP A 8 -12.52 -14.54 -1.08
C ASP A 8 -11.74 -14.75 0.21
N THR A 9 -10.67 -15.54 0.12
CA THR A 9 -9.73 -15.78 1.22
C THR A 9 -8.64 -14.73 1.30
N GLY A 10 -8.68 -13.69 0.45
CA GLY A 10 -7.61 -12.72 0.33
C GLY A 10 -6.28 -13.32 -0.16
N CYS A 11 -5.18 -12.71 0.28
CA CYS A 11 -3.80 -13.07 -0.07
C CYS A 11 -2.84 -12.84 1.11
N SER A 12 -1.54 -13.08 0.91
CA SER A 12 -0.53 -12.88 1.96
C SER A 12 -0.38 -11.45 2.47
N GLU A 13 -1.01 -10.46 1.82
CA GLU A 13 -0.88 -9.05 2.17
C GLU A 13 -2.20 -8.43 2.71
N HIS A 14 -3.35 -9.09 2.50
CA HIS A 14 -4.67 -8.65 2.96
C HIS A 14 -5.68 -9.80 2.93
N ASP A 15 -6.56 -9.88 3.93
CA ASP A 15 -7.45 -11.03 4.13
C ASP A 15 -8.72 -11.01 3.26
N ASP A 16 -9.00 -9.91 2.57
CA ASP A 16 -10.22 -9.68 1.77
C ASP A 16 -9.89 -8.80 0.54
N CYS A 17 -10.25 -9.24 -0.67
CA CYS A 17 -9.96 -8.52 -1.91
C CYS A 17 -10.85 -7.29 -2.11
N LEU A 18 -12.08 -7.29 -1.61
CA LEU A 18 -13.04 -6.18 -1.75
C LEU A 18 -12.68 -4.98 -0.88
N THR A 19 -11.98 -5.21 0.22
CA THR A 19 -11.50 -4.16 1.14
C THR A 19 -9.99 -3.92 1.05
N CYS A 20 -9.34 -4.53 0.06
CA CYS A 20 -7.91 -4.47 -0.13
C CYS A 20 -7.44 -3.01 -0.37
N PRO A 21 -6.50 -2.47 0.44
CA PRO A 21 -6.03 -1.10 0.31
C PRO A 21 -5.03 -0.92 -0.84
N PHE A 22 -4.72 -1.98 -1.60
CA PHE A 22 -3.74 -1.95 -2.67
C PHE A 22 -4.35 -1.49 -3.99
N PRO A 23 -3.63 -0.64 -4.76
CA PRO A 23 -4.13 -0.15 -6.05
C PRO A 23 -4.10 -1.22 -7.15
N LYS A 24 -3.37 -2.33 -6.96
CA LYS A 24 -3.29 -3.47 -7.88
C LYS A 24 -3.12 -4.78 -7.11
N CYS A 25 -3.70 -5.86 -7.61
CA CYS A 25 -3.56 -7.20 -7.05
C CYS A 25 -2.11 -7.70 -7.21
N ILE A 26 -1.60 -8.39 -6.18
CA ILE A 26 -0.25 -8.97 -6.22
C ILE A 26 -0.14 -10.14 -7.21
N TYR A 27 -1.25 -10.79 -7.53
CA TYR A 27 -1.29 -11.88 -8.50
C TYR A 27 -1.37 -11.38 -9.95
N ASP A 28 -1.76 -10.12 -10.15
CA ASP A 28 -1.81 -9.49 -11.48
C ASP A 28 -0.45 -8.91 -11.92
N ASP A 29 0.55 -8.86 -11.03
CA ASP A 29 1.87 -8.28 -11.32
C ASP A 29 3.00 -9.27 -10.97
N ASN A 30 3.90 -9.53 -11.93
CA ASN A 30 5.08 -10.39 -11.77
C ASN A 30 6.04 -9.93 -10.66
N TYR A 31 5.91 -8.67 -10.18
CA TYR A 31 6.63 -8.12 -9.02
C TYR A 31 5.69 -7.76 -7.85
N GLY A 32 4.50 -8.35 -7.82
CA GLY A 32 3.33 -7.88 -7.08
C GLY A 32 3.54 -7.65 -5.60
N VAL A 33 4.17 -8.59 -4.89
CA VAL A 33 4.38 -8.47 -3.43
C VAL A 33 5.28 -7.29 -3.07
N VAL A 34 6.42 -7.12 -3.77
CA VAL A 34 7.37 -6.04 -3.48
C VAL A 34 6.75 -4.69 -3.82
N ARG A 35 6.06 -4.59 -4.96
CA ARG A 35 5.38 -3.36 -5.35
C ARG A 35 4.21 -3.03 -4.44
N ALA A 36 3.41 -4.02 -4.03
CA ALA A 36 2.34 -3.83 -3.08
C ALA A 36 2.88 -3.28 -1.76
N ARG A 37 3.89 -3.90 -1.14
CA ARG A 37 4.49 -3.38 0.09
C ARG A 37 4.98 -1.95 -0.03
N ASN A 38 5.63 -1.62 -1.15
CA ASN A 38 6.04 -0.24 -1.44
C ASN A 38 4.83 0.69 -1.57
N ALA A 39 3.77 0.28 -2.27
CA ALA A 39 2.54 1.04 -2.39
C ALA A 39 1.85 1.25 -1.03
N LYS A 40 1.80 0.23 -0.15
CA LYS A 40 1.29 0.36 1.23
C LYS A 40 2.04 1.45 1.96
N ARG A 41 3.37 1.38 1.92
CA ARG A 41 4.24 2.31 2.63
C ARG A 41 4.06 3.73 2.12
N GLN A 42 3.96 3.90 0.80
CA GLN A 42 3.70 5.21 0.21
C GLN A 42 2.30 5.74 0.57
N LEU A 43 1.27 4.87 0.60
CA LEU A 43 -0.08 5.25 1.00
C LEU A 43 -0.11 5.74 2.46
N VAL A 44 0.52 5.00 3.38
CA VAL A 44 0.63 5.40 4.79
C VAL A 44 1.34 6.76 4.92
N ILE A 45 2.47 6.94 4.22
CA ILE A 45 3.19 8.21 4.22
C ILE A 45 2.28 9.35 3.72
N ARG A 46 1.53 9.13 2.63
CA ARG A 46 0.60 10.13 2.08
C ARG A 46 -0.54 10.46 3.02
N GLN A 47 -1.12 9.47 3.70
CA GLN A 47 -2.18 9.67 4.69
C GLN A 47 -1.65 10.48 5.88
N MET A 48 -0.47 10.16 6.40
CA MET A 48 0.12 10.91 7.51
C MET A 48 0.46 12.35 7.13
N LEU A 49 0.90 12.59 5.88
CA LEU A 49 1.15 13.94 5.37
C LEU A 49 -0.09 14.82 5.28
N GLN A 50 -1.31 14.27 5.34
CA GLN A 50 -2.52 15.09 5.42
C GLN A 50 -2.68 15.78 6.78
N HIS A 51 -2.00 15.28 7.81
CA HIS A 51 -2.15 15.74 9.19
C HIS A 51 -0.82 16.13 9.86
N ASP A 52 0.33 15.91 9.21
CA ASP A 52 1.66 16.22 9.73
C ASP A 52 2.63 16.68 8.62
N SER A 53 3.71 17.34 9.02
CA SER A 53 4.79 17.80 8.16
C SER A 53 5.68 16.65 7.69
N VAL A 54 6.38 16.85 6.56
CA VAL A 54 7.39 15.89 6.04
C VAL A 54 8.37 15.44 7.12
N LYS A 55 8.86 16.38 7.93
CA LYS A 55 9.79 16.12 9.02
C LYS A 55 9.16 15.34 10.17
N GLY A 56 7.90 15.66 10.51
CA GLY A 56 7.13 14.95 11.53
C GLY A 56 6.88 13.49 11.13
N VAL A 57 6.38 13.28 9.91
CA VAL A 57 6.17 11.95 9.33
C VAL A 57 7.47 11.15 9.25
N ALA A 58 8.58 11.78 8.80
CA ALA A 58 9.88 11.13 8.74
C ALA A 58 10.34 10.63 10.12
N ARG A 59 10.17 11.47 11.15
CA ARG A 59 10.51 11.12 12.54
C ARG A 59 9.61 10.01 13.08
N GLN A 60 8.29 10.08 12.85
CA GLN A 60 7.33 9.10 13.34
C GLN A 60 7.54 7.72 12.70
N LEU A 61 7.86 7.68 11.41
CA LEU A 61 8.08 6.43 10.67
C LEU A 61 9.53 5.92 10.72
N GLY A 62 10.46 6.67 11.33
CA GLY A 62 11.88 6.31 11.37
C GLY A 62 12.53 6.24 9.98
N VAL A 63 12.13 7.12 9.07
CA VAL A 63 12.63 7.17 7.68
C VAL A 63 13.28 8.52 7.38
N SER A 64 14.03 8.59 6.27
CA SER A 64 14.56 9.87 5.80
C SER A 64 13.46 10.77 5.24
N GLU A 65 13.62 12.09 5.34
CA GLU A 65 12.75 13.07 4.66
C GLU A 65 12.69 12.82 3.14
N ARG A 66 13.79 12.36 2.53
CA ARG A 66 13.84 11.95 1.11
C ARG A 66 12.88 10.80 0.80
N THR A 67 12.73 9.83 1.70
CA THR A 67 11.77 8.72 1.55
C THR A 67 10.34 9.24 1.55
N VAL A 68 10.05 10.19 2.45
CA VAL A 68 8.73 10.83 2.55
C VAL A 68 8.43 11.63 1.28
N GLN A 69 9.37 12.46 0.82
CA GLN A 69 9.22 13.27 -0.40
C GLN A 69 9.03 12.43 -1.67
N ARG A 70 9.71 11.28 -1.77
CA ARG A 70 9.52 10.36 -2.91
C ARG A 70 8.12 9.80 -3.00
N ALA A 71 7.49 9.48 -1.85
CA ALA A 71 6.13 8.97 -1.82
C ALA A 71 5.07 9.97 -2.36
N VAL A 72 5.42 11.25 -2.41
CA VAL A 72 4.59 12.33 -2.97
C VAL A 72 4.89 12.59 -4.44
N LYS A 73 6.14 12.36 -4.89
CA LYS A 73 6.58 12.59 -6.27
C LYS A 73 6.19 11.51 -7.28
N GLU A 74 6.06 10.26 -6.85
CA GLU A 74 5.78 9.11 -7.73
C GLU A 74 4.27 8.96 -8.07
N GLN A 75 3.56 10.06 -8.36
CA GLN A 75 2.17 10.04 -8.88
C GLN A 75 2.13 9.68 -10.37
#